data_AF-A0A1V3PYI7-F1
#
_entry.id   AF-A0A1V3PYI7-F1
#
_cell.length_a   1.000
_cell.length_b   1.000
_cell.length_c   1.000
_cell.angle_alpha   90.00
_cell.angle_beta   90.00
_cell.angle_gamma   90.00
#
_symmetry.space_group_name_H-M   'P 1'
#
loop_
_entity.id
_entity.type
_entity.pdbx_description
1 polymer ?
#
loop_
_entity_poly.entity_id
_entity_poly.type
_entity_poly.pdbx_seq_one_letter_code
_entity_poly.pdbx_strand_id
1 'polypeptide(L)'
;MLDYLATDYAGAVKDGAVISTSEYAEMREFTRTARSRIGALKPTAAMPSLLKQADTLVASVDAKAAPAQVATQAHALADALLQAYPVPTAPERAPDLARGATLYQNQCAACHGATGHGDGSAGLLLSPRPVNFTDQRRADQRSALSLYEVISQGVEGTPMASYAQKLSSDDRWALAYYVGSLAYTKEAVTGADTWQRVSAARAQIADLKELSRVRVAQLTPTLGAERARTIVGYLRAHPDVVQQQALAGIPLARARLAASLTAYRAGAPTQATQLALSAYLDGVEPVEPQLNARDSALRAQLETAMGAYRTALSSNASVASVVKQVDAIDGLLVRAQEVTADAAGDAAAIFLGAFTILVREGLEALLVVVALLAFLRKAARPEALRYVHAGWILALVAGGITWAIASYAISISGAGRELTEGLSSLFAAFVLLGVGLWMHQKSIGGRWQAYLKEKMAAALNRRSAWFLFGLAFISVYREVFESILFYAALWNDGQEVWLLGGIATGAAVLGLIAWVLLRTSRRLPISTFFSASSALIAVLAIVLTGKGIAALQEAGWVAVSVAPVPHIELLGIYPTWQSLLAQLVILVLLTVGFVFNICRGRQPTPSSTATKEVLPNAE
;
A
#
# COMPACT_ATOMS: atom_id res chain seq x y z
N MET A 1 -34.19 -3.73 21.27
CA MET A 1 -35.41 -4.57 21.18
C MET A 1 -35.29 -5.65 20.13
N LEU A 2 -35.04 -5.33 18.85
CA LEU A 2 -34.93 -6.34 17.78
C LEU A 2 -33.77 -7.32 18.02
N ASP A 3 -32.60 -6.84 18.41
CA ASP A 3 -31.46 -7.71 18.75
C ASP A 3 -31.72 -8.58 20.00
N TYR A 4 -32.51 -8.07 20.96
CA TYR A 4 -32.92 -8.84 22.13
C TYR A 4 -33.85 -9.99 21.72
N LEU A 5 -34.89 -9.69 20.94
CA LEU A 5 -35.76 -10.70 20.35
C LEU A 5 -34.96 -11.75 19.57
N ALA A 6 -34.00 -11.32 18.75
CA ALA A 6 -33.18 -12.24 17.98
C ALA A 6 -32.35 -13.21 18.85
N THR A 7 -31.87 -12.73 20.00
CA THR A 7 -30.99 -13.50 20.90
C THR A 7 -31.78 -14.41 21.84
N ASP A 8 -32.85 -13.90 22.43
CA ASP A 8 -33.50 -14.52 23.59
C ASP A 8 -34.78 -15.30 23.23
N TYR A 9 -35.31 -15.18 21.99
CA TYR A 9 -36.50 -15.91 21.56
C TYR A 9 -36.38 -17.44 21.66
N ALA A 10 -35.17 -17.99 21.50
CA ALA A 10 -34.91 -19.43 21.65
C ALA A 10 -35.14 -19.93 23.10
N GLY A 11 -35.17 -19.04 24.09
CA GLY A 11 -35.55 -19.34 25.48
C GLY A 11 -37.06 -19.36 25.72
N ALA A 12 -37.84 -18.77 24.80
CA ALA A 12 -39.30 -18.68 24.89
C ALA A 12 -40.00 -19.80 24.10
N VAL A 13 -39.48 -20.13 22.91
CA VAL A 13 -40.09 -21.09 21.98
C VAL A 13 -39.04 -22.09 21.46
N LYS A 14 -39.40 -23.37 21.46
CA LYS A 14 -38.59 -24.45 20.88
C LYS A 14 -39.49 -25.43 20.13
N ASP A 15 -39.12 -25.74 18.88
CA ASP A 15 -39.84 -26.68 18.01
C ASP A 15 -41.35 -26.37 17.87
N GLY A 16 -41.71 -25.08 17.82
CA GLY A 16 -43.09 -24.60 17.73
C GLY A 16 -43.87 -24.61 19.05
N ALA A 17 -43.29 -25.13 20.13
CA ALA A 17 -43.88 -25.13 21.47
C ALA A 17 -43.36 -23.97 22.33
N VAL A 18 -44.23 -23.37 23.13
CA VAL A 18 -43.84 -22.36 24.13
C VAL A 18 -43.25 -23.08 25.32
N ILE A 19 -41.95 -22.88 25.56
CA ILE A 19 -41.21 -23.49 26.67
C ILE A 19 -41.13 -22.57 27.90
N SER A 20 -41.40 -21.27 27.71
CA SER A 20 -41.56 -20.31 28.79
C SER A 20 -42.65 -19.28 28.45
N THR A 21 -43.77 -19.34 29.19
CA THR A 21 -44.95 -18.52 28.90
C THR A 21 -44.70 -17.02 29.15
N SER A 22 -43.97 -16.68 30.20
CA SER A 22 -43.63 -15.28 30.53
C SER A 22 -42.68 -14.69 29.49
N GLU A 23 -41.62 -15.42 29.15
CA GLU A 23 -40.65 -15.01 28.12
C GLU A 23 -41.35 -14.86 26.75
N TYR A 24 -42.24 -15.79 26.39
CA TYR A 24 -42.97 -15.68 25.12
C TYR A 24 -43.93 -14.48 25.10
N ALA A 25 -44.58 -14.17 26.22
CA ALA A 25 -45.41 -12.96 26.33
C ALA A 25 -44.56 -11.69 26.14
N GLU A 26 -43.37 -11.64 26.74
CA GLU A 26 -42.41 -10.55 26.57
C GLU A 26 -41.92 -10.44 25.12
N MET A 27 -41.55 -11.54 24.46
CA MET A 27 -41.14 -11.54 23.05
C MET A 27 -42.25 -10.95 22.15
N ARG A 28 -43.51 -11.31 22.41
CA ARG A 28 -44.66 -10.78 21.67
C ARG A 28 -44.87 -9.30 21.92
N GLU A 29 -44.76 -8.87 23.17
CA GLU A 29 -44.85 -7.46 23.55
C GLU A 29 -43.75 -6.64 22.85
N PHE A 30 -42.49 -7.07 22.97
CA PHE A 30 -41.35 -6.37 22.39
C PHE A 30 -41.45 -6.26 20.88
N THR A 31 -41.90 -7.32 20.20
CA THR A 31 -42.06 -7.28 18.74
C THR A 31 -43.15 -6.29 18.31
N ARG A 32 -44.29 -6.23 19.01
CA ARG A 32 -45.35 -5.24 18.72
C ARG A 32 -44.95 -3.82 19.06
N THR A 33 -44.26 -3.63 20.18
CA THR A 33 -43.73 -2.33 20.59
C THR A 33 -42.69 -1.84 19.59
N ALA A 34 -41.80 -2.70 19.10
CA ALA A 34 -40.86 -2.36 18.03
C ALA A 34 -41.62 -1.90 16.77
N ARG A 35 -42.62 -2.66 16.31
CA ARG A 35 -43.48 -2.28 15.18
C ARG A 35 -44.14 -0.92 15.39
N SER A 36 -44.76 -0.71 16.55
CA SER A 36 -45.43 0.55 16.89
C SER A 36 -44.46 1.74 16.87
N ARG A 37 -43.28 1.58 17.48
CA ARG A 37 -42.23 2.61 17.49
C ARG A 37 -41.73 2.93 16.09
N ILE A 38 -41.58 1.94 15.21
CA ILE A 38 -41.21 2.16 13.80
C ILE A 38 -42.25 3.04 13.10
N GLY A 39 -43.55 2.77 13.30
CA GLY A 39 -44.62 3.58 12.73
C GLY A 39 -44.71 5.02 13.26
N ALA A 40 -44.13 5.28 14.44
CA ALA A 40 -44.05 6.60 15.05
C ALA A 40 -42.79 7.40 14.63
N LEU A 41 -41.85 6.78 13.88
CA LEU A 41 -40.67 7.48 13.39
C LEU A 41 -41.04 8.52 12.32
N LYS A 42 -40.16 9.51 12.13
CA LYS A 42 -40.31 10.53 11.09
C LYS A 42 -40.45 9.84 9.71
N PRO A 43 -41.46 10.16 8.88
CA PRO A 43 -41.64 9.48 7.59
C PRO A 43 -40.42 9.56 6.68
N THR A 44 -40.04 8.41 6.09
CA THR A 44 -38.98 8.27 5.08
C THR A 44 -39.47 7.40 3.92
N ALA A 45 -38.78 7.42 2.77
CA ALA A 45 -39.10 6.57 1.63
C ALA A 45 -39.03 5.06 1.95
N ALA A 46 -38.23 4.67 2.95
CA ALA A 46 -38.08 3.29 3.40
C ALA A 46 -39.22 2.81 4.33
N MET A 47 -40.03 3.73 4.87
CA MET A 47 -41.05 3.43 5.88
C MET A 47 -42.02 2.28 5.50
N PRO A 48 -42.56 2.20 4.25
CA PRO A 48 -43.47 1.12 3.88
C PRO A 48 -42.80 -0.27 3.93
N SER A 49 -41.53 -0.34 3.53
CA SER A 49 -40.75 -1.59 3.58
C SER A 49 -40.47 -2.01 5.02
N LEU A 50 -40.10 -1.06 5.88
CA LEU A 50 -39.83 -1.30 7.29
C LEU A 50 -41.06 -1.79 8.04
N LEU A 51 -42.22 -1.17 7.80
CA LEU A 51 -43.49 -1.60 8.39
C LEU A 51 -43.87 -3.02 7.93
N LYS A 52 -43.69 -3.33 6.63
CA LYS A 52 -43.94 -4.68 6.10
C LYS A 52 -43.04 -5.73 6.75
N GLN A 53 -41.76 -5.43 6.94
CA GLN A 53 -40.81 -6.32 7.62
C GLN A 53 -41.19 -6.50 9.10
N ALA A 54 -41.57 -5.42 9.79
CA ALA A 54 -42.03 -5.48 11.18
C ALA A 54 -43.32 -6.32 11.33
N ASP A 55 -44.29 -6.14 10.43
CA ASP A 55 -45.53 -6.93 10.42
C ASP A 55 -45.25 -8.42 10.16
N THR A 56 -44.28 -8.73 9.28
CA THR A 56 -43.82 -10.10 9.02
C THR A 56 -43.16 -10.75 10.25
N LEU A 57 -42.36 -9.98 10.98
CA LEU A 57 -41.72 -10.43 12.21
C LEU A 57 -42.76 -10.68 13.32
N VAL A 58 -43.73 -9.78 13.50
CA VAL A 58 -44.87 -9.97 14.42
C VAL A 58 -45.61 -11.26 14.10
N ALA A 59 -45.95 -11.49 12.82
CA ALA A 59 -46.65 -12.69 12.39
C ALA A 59 -45.84 -13.97 12.65
N SER A 60 -44.52 -13.94 12.44
CA SER A 60 -43.63 -15.09 12.68
C SER A 60 -43.53 -15.42 14.18
N VAL A 61 -43.46 -14.40 15.04
CA VAL A 61 -43.46 -14.58 16.50
C VAL A 61 -44.82 -15.14 16.99
N ASP A 62 -45.94 -14.63 16.48
CA ASP A 62 -47.28 -15.12 16.82
C ASP A 62 -47.51 -16.58 16.35
N ALA A 63 -46.94 -16.93 15.19
CA ALA A 63 -46.95 -18.27 14.63
C ALA A 63 -45.97 -19.26 15.30
N LYS A 64 -45.17 -18.82 16.28
CA LYS A 64 -44.16 -19.65 16.97
C LYS A 64 -43.13 -20.24 15.99
N ALA A 65 -42.72 -19.43 15.01
CA ALA A 65 -41.74 -19.83 14.00
C ALA A 65 -40.41 -20.26 14.64
N ALA A 66 -39.56 -20.93 13.85
CA ALA A 66 -38.27 -21.41 14.33
C ALA A 66 -37.39 -20.23 14.84
N PRO A 67 -36.65 -20.39 15.96
CA PRO A 67 -35.83 -19.30 16.51
C PRO A 67 -34.83 -18.70 15.53
N ALA A 68 -34.21 -19.54 14.67
CA ALA A 68 -33.30 -19.06 13.63
C ALA A 68 -33.98 -18.13 12.61
N GLN A 69 -35.25 -18.39 12.28
CA GLN A 69 -36.03 -17.55 11.37
C GLN A 69 -36.35 -16.20 12.01
N VAL A 70 -36.80 -16.21 13.28
CA VAL A 70 -37.10 -14.99 14.04
C VAL A 70 -35.84 -14.13 14.20
N ALA A 71 -34.71 -14.74 14.54
CA ALA A 71 -33.42 -14.05 14.63
C ALA A 71 -33.02 -13.40 13.31
N THR A 72 -33.12 -14.15 12.19
CA THR A 72 -32.82 -13.63 10.85
C THR A 72 -33.68 -12.43 10.49
N GLN A 73 -35.00 -12.51 10.71
CA GLN A 73 -35.93 -11.43 10.40
C GLN A 73 -35.71 -10.20 11.30
N ALA A 74 -35.43 -10.42 12.59
CA ALA A 74 -35.20 -9.34 13.54
C ALA A 74 -33.90 -8.57 13.23
N HIS A 75 -32.81 -9.27 12.90
CA HIS A 75 -31.58 -8.63 12.47
C HIS A 75 -31.74 -7.90 11.14
N ALA A 76 -32.39 -8.52 10.14
CA ALA A 76 -32.64 -7.86 8.86
C ALA A 76 -33.45 -6.56 9.01
N LEU A 77 -34.47 -6.56 9.88
CA LEU A 77 -35.24 -5.35 10.19
C LEU A 77 -34.39 -4.30 10.92
N ALA A 78 -33.53 -4.72 11.85
CA ALA A 78 -32.62 -3.81 12.55
C ALA A 78 -31.66 -3.13 11.57
N ASP A 79 -31.05 -3.89 10.66
CA ASP A 79 -30.13 -3.37 9.64
C ASP A 79 -30.86 -2.39 8.69
N ALA A 80 -32.07 -2.73 8.25
CA ALA A 80 -32.89 -1.86 7.41
C ALA A 80 -33.26 -0.54 8.12
N LEU A 81 -33.56 -0.59 9.43
CA LEU A 81 -33.84 0.61 10.23
C LEU A 81 -32.62 1.53 10.32
N LEU A 82 -31.44 0.97 10.57
CA LEU A 82 -30.19 1.74 10.64
C LEU A 82 -29.82 2.37 9.30
N GLN A 83 -30.22 1.76 8.19
CA GLN A 83 -30.06 2.35 6.85
C GLN A 83 -31.03 3.51 6.60
N ALA A 84 -32.27 3.41 7.10
CA ALA A 84 -33.30 4.44 6.92
C ALA A 84 -33.18 5.62 7.89
N TYR A 85 -32.67 5.37 9.10
CA TYR A 85 -32.54 6.34 10.19
C TYR A 85 -31.11 6.34 10.74
N PRO A 86 -30.17 7.02 10.08
CA PRO A 86 -28.78 7.02 10.50
C PRO A 86 -28.63 7.72 11.86
N VAL A 87 -28.32 6.93 12.88
CA VAL A 87 -27.85 7.38 14.19
C VAL A 87 -26.36 7.03 14.33
N PRO A 88 -25.60 7.67 15.24
CA PRO A 88 -24.23 7.25 15.52
C PRO A 88 -24.22 5.79 16.03
N THR A 89 -23.85 4.86 15.14
CA THR A 89 -23.81 3.42 15.45
C THR A 89 -22.39 2.90 15.70
N ALA A 90 -21.44 3.81 15.82
CA ALA A 90 -20.04 3.50 15.98
C ALA A 90 -19.41 4.54 16.90
N PRO A 91 -18.35 4.17 17.64
CA PRO A 91 -17.53 5.14 18.33
C PRO A 91 -16.70 5.95 17.34
N GLU A 92 -16.45 7.23 17.63
CA GLU A 92 -15.61 8.11 16.79
C GLU A 92 -14.13 7.72 16.81
N ARG A 93 -13.70 7.06 17.90
CA ARG A 93 -12.35 6.54 18.12
C ARG A 93 -12.42 5.16 18.75
N ALA A 94 -11.36 4.37 18.60
CA ALA A 94 -11.31 3.05 19.21
C ALA A 94 -11.59 3.14 20.72
N PRO A 95 -12.57 2.37 21.23
CA PRO A 95 -12.89 2.38 22.64
C PRO A 95 -11.74 1.90 23.52
N ASP A 96 -11.50 2.59 24.64
CA ASP A 96 -10.49 2.19 25.62
C ASP A 96 -11.06 1.13 26.57
N LEU A 97 -10.61 -0.12 26.42
CA LEU A 97 -11.08 -1.22 27.25
C LEU A 97 -10.62 -1.14 28.70
N ALA A 98 -9.49 -0.48 29.01
CA ALA A 98 -9.06 -0.28 30.40
C ALA A 98 -9.97 0.72 31.12
N ARG A 99 -10.40 1.77 30.40
CA ARG A 99 -11.47 2.67 30.87
C ARG A 99 -12.78 1.92 31.05
N GLY A 100 -13.17 1.09 30.07
CA GLY A 100 -14.37 0.24 30.15
C GLY A 100 -14.37 -0.69 31.37
N ALA A 101 -13.24 -1.36 31.64
CA ALA A 101 -13.07 -2.22 32.81
C ALA A 101 -13.27 -1.46 34.12
N THR A 102 -12.66 -0.28 34.25
CA THR A 102 -12.78 0.57 35.44
C THR A 102 -14.24 1.00 35.67
N LEU A 103 -14.90 1.48 34.61
CA LEU A 103 -16.31 1.87 34.67
C LEU A 103 -17.21 0.68 35.04
N TYR A 104 -16.92 -0.49 34.49
CA TYR A 104 -17.68 -1.71 34.78
C TYR A 104 -17.62 -2.07 36.26
N GLN A 105 -16.42 -2.04 36.86
CA GLN A 105 -16.27 -2.32 38.30
C GLN A 105 -17.05 -1.32 39.16
N ASN A 106 -17.05 -0.05 38.76
CA ASN A 106 -17.71 1.00 39.54
C ASN A 106 -19.24 1.04 39.38
N GLN A 107 -19.76 0.71 38.19
CA GLN A 107 -21.16 0.98 37.83
C GLN A 107 -22.00 -0.28 37.56
N CYS A 108 -21.38 -1.41 37.25
CA CYS A 108 -22.05 -2.59 36.71
C CYS A 108 -21.84 -3.84 37.57
N ALA A 109 -20.66 -4.01 38.17
CA ALA A 109 -20.26 -5.22 38.87
C ALA A 109 -21.13 -5.58 40.09
N ALA A 110 -21.75 -4.60 40.75
CA ALA A 110 -22.66 -4.86 41.87
C ALA A 110 -23.86 -5.75 41.49
N CYS A 111 -24.37 -5.60 40.26
CA CYS A 111 -25.47 -6.42 39.74
C CYS A 111 -24.95 -7.56 38.84
N HIS A 112 -24.00 -7.29 37.95
CA HIS A 112 -23.54 -8.26 36.95
C HIS A 112 -22.35 -9.13 37.42
N GLY A 113 -21.82 -8.90 38.61
CA GLY A 113 -20.66 -9.59 39.16
C GLY A 113 -19.34 -9.01 38.65
N ALA A 114 -18.26 -9.15 39.44
CA ALA A 114 -16.94 -8.59 39.09
C ALA A 114 -16.38 -9.12 37.75
N THR A 115 -16.77 -10.34 37.37
CA THR A 115 -16.34 -11.06 36.16
C THR A 115 -17.44 -11.19 35.11
N GLY A 116 -18.62 -10.60 35.32
CA GLY A 116 -19.71 -10.59 34.33
C GLY A 116 -20.63 -11.81 34.32
N HIS A 117 -20.60 -12.66 35.35
CA HIS A 117 -21.41 -13.88 35.40
C HIS A 117 -22.89 -13.65 35.75
N GLY A 118 -23.31 -12.42 36.01
CA GLY A 118 -24.68 -12.11 36.45
C GLY A 118 -24.92 -12.48 37.92
N ASP A 119 -23.86 -12.61 38.71
CA ASP A 119 -23.84 -13.13 40.09
C ASP A 119 -23.47 -12.04 41.13
N GLY A 120 -23.59 -10.77 40.76
CA GLY A 120 -23.36 -9.66 41.68
C GLY A 120 -24.32 -9.72 42.87
N SER A 121 -23.84 -9.33 44.06
CA SER A 121 -24.61 -9.44 45.31
C SER A 121 -25.96 -8.72 45.25
N ALA A 122 -26.03 -7.58 44.57
CA ALA A 122 -27.29 -6.87 44.34
C ALA A 122 -28.16 -7.53 43.26
N GLY A 123 -27.54 -8.20 42.29
CA GLY A 123 -28.20 -8.86 41.17
C GLY A 123 -28.96 -10.14 41.53
N LEU A 124 -28.49 -10.87 42.54
CA LEU A 124 -29.10 -12.14 42.98
C LEU A 124 -30.55 -12.00 43.46
N LEU A 125 -30.93 -10.79 43.90
CA LEU A 125 -32.26 -10.46 44.43
C LEU A 125 -33.20 -9.87 43.36
N LEU A 126 -32.74 -9.67 42.13
CA LEU A 126 -33.52 -9.05 41.06
C LEU A 126 -34.28 -10.09 40.22
N SER A 127 -35.44 -9.68 39.71
CA SER A 127 -36.21 -10.41 38.71
C SER A 127 -36.56 -9.47 37.54
N PRO A 128 -36.13 -9.77 36.30
CA PRO A 128 -35.26 -10.88 35.92
C PRO A 128 -33.83 -10.73 36.47
N ARG A 129 -33.10 -11.84 36.58
CA ARG A 129 -31.69 -11.82 36.98
C ARG A 129 -30.84 -11.10 35.92
N PRO A 130 -29.76 -10.40 36.32
CA PRO A 130 -28.84 -9.79 35.39
C PRO A 130 -28.24 -10.80 34.40
N VAL A 131 -28.02 -10.35 33.16
CA VAL A 131 -27.44 -11.18 32.10
C VAL A 131 -26.03 -11.63 32.48
N ASN A 132 -25.76 -12.92 32.29
CA ASN A 132 -24.41 -13.47 32.26
C ASN A 132 -23.74 -13.16 30.91
N PHE A 133 -22.74 -12.29 30.93
CA PHE A 133 -21.98 -11.84 29.76
C PHE A 133 -20.90 -12.83 29.31
N THR A 134 -20.60 -13.88 30.09
CA THR A 134 -19.65 -14.94 29.72
C THR A 134 -20.30 -16.09 28.96
N ASP A 135 -21.63 -16.07 28.78
CA ASP A 135 -22.33 -17.06 27.94
C ASP A 135 -21.99 -16.85 26.46
N GLN A 136 -21.15 -17.74 25.93
CA GLN A 136 -20.64 -17.67 24.56
C GLN A 136 -21.73 -17.78 23.49
N ARG A 137 -22.79 -18.58 23.71
CA ARG A 137 -23.87 -18.73 22.73
C ARG A 137 -24.66 -17.44 22.56
N ARG A 138 -24.93 -16.73 23.66
CA ARG A 138 -25.55 -15.40 23.60
C ARG A 138 -24.59 -14.35 23.05
N ALA A 139 -23.32 -14.40 23.44
CA ALA A 139 -22.31 -13.47 22.94
C ALA A 139 -22.14 -13.54 21.42
N ASP A 140 -22.22 -14.75 20.84
CA ASP A 140 -22.08 -14.98 19.39
C ASP A 140 -23.20 -14.30 18.57
N GLN A 141 -24.36 -14.06 19.18
CA GLN A 141 -25.55 -13.43 18.56
C GLN A 141 -25.63 -11.92 18.83
N ARG A 142 -24.77 -11.36 19.68
CA ARG A 142 -24.87 -9.99 20.16
C ARG A 142 -23.81 -9.09 19.54
N SER A 143 -24.18 -7.88 19.11
CA SER A 143 -23.27 -6.85 18.59
C SER A 143 -22.79 -5.90 19.70
N ALA A 144 -21.65 -5.22 19.51
CA ALA A 144 -21.20 -4.18 20.47
C ALA A 144 -22.16 -2.98 20.49
N LEU A 145 -22.74 -2.65 19.33
CA LEU A 145 -23.80 -1.63 19.19
C LEU A 145 -25.00 -1.96 20.09
N SER A 146 -25.47 -3.21 20.09
CA SER A 146 -26.61 -3.60 20.93
C SER A 146 -26.31 -3.44 22.43
N LEU A 147 -25.07 -3.70 22.86
CA LEU A 147 -24.64 -3.46 24.24
C LEU A 147 -24.63 -1.96 24.55
N TYR A 148 -24.09 -1.15 23.64
CA TYR A 148 -24.11 0.31 23.76
C TYR A 148 -25.53 0.88 23.87
N GLU A 149 -26.47 0.37 23.07
CA GLU A 149 -27.88 0.76 23.13
C GLU A 149 -28.52 0.39 24.47
N VAL A 150 -28.29 -0.83 24.97
CA VAL A 150 -28.80 -1.27 26.27
C VAL A 150 -28.23 -0.41 27.40
N ILE A 151 -26.93 -0.13 27.40
CA ILE A 151 -26.31 0.78 28.39
C ILE A 151 -26.93 2.18 28.30
N SER A 152 -27.17 2.65 27.09
CA SER A 152 -27.72 3.99 26.84
C SER A 152 -29.17 4.13 27.26
N GLN A 153 -30.01 3.15 26.95
CA GLN A 153 -31.46 3.25 27.10
C GLN A 153 -31.95 2.59 28.39
N GLY A 154 -31.16 1.69 28.97
CA GLY A 154 -31.65 0.76 29.98
C GLY A 154 -32.56 -0.31 29.36
N VAL A 155 -33.18 -1.12 30.22
CA VAL A 155 -34.19 -2.11 29.82
C VAL A 155 -35.46 -1.83 30.60
N GLU A 156 -36.47 -1.32 29.90
CA GLU A 156 -37.78 -0.98 30.45
C GLU A 156 -38.40 -2.21 31.15
N GLY A 157 -39.03 -1.99 32.32
CA GLY A 157 -39.58 -3.08 33.14
C GLY A 157 -38.55 -3.85 33.98
N THR A 158 -37.26 -3.52 33.90
CA THR A 158 -36.20 -4.14 34.72
C THR A 158 -35.46 -3.11 35.57
N PRO A 159 -34.66 -3.55 36.57
CA PRO A 159 -33.78 -2.65 37.33
C PRO A 159 -32.62 -2.06 36.52
N MET A 160 -32.42 -2.46 35.26
CA MET A 160 -31.35 -1.92 34.40
C MET A 160 -31.71 -0.52 33.89
N ALA A 161 -31.29 0.51 34.62
CA ALA A 161 -31.56 1.91 34.29
C ALA A 161 -30.74 2.41 33.08
N SER A 162 -31.18 3.52 32.49
CA SER A 162 -30.42 4.26 31.47
C SER A 162 -29.18 4.95 32.07
N TYR A 163 -28.05 4.86 31.36
CA TYR A 163 -26.81 5.57 31.70
C TYR A 163 -26.51 6.76 30.78
N ALA A 164 -27.40 7.10 29.83
CA ALA A 164 -27.16 8.16 28.85
C ALA A 164 -26.89 9.55 29.47
N GLN A 165 -27.46 9.81 30.64
CA GLN A 165 -27.27 11.09 31.36
C GLN A 165 -26.08 11.06 32.33
N LYS A 166 -25.55 9.87 32.66
CA LYS A 166 -24.47 9.69 33.65
C LYS A 166 -23.10 9.48 33.01
N LEU A 167 -23.07 8.92 31.80
CA LEU A 167 -21.85 8.55 31.09
C LEU A 167 -21.81 9.20 29.71
N SER A 168 -20.62 9.61 29.29
CA SER A 168 -20.39 10.13 27.94
C SER A 168 -20.63 9.04 26.88
N SER A 169 -20.73 9.42 25.61
CA SER A 169 -20.80 8.44 24.51
C SER A 169 -19.57 7.51 24.52
N ASP A 170 -18.37 8.08 24.67
CA ASP A 170 -17.11 7.35 24.68
C ASP A 170 -17.03 6.35 25.84
N ASP A 171 -17.46 6.75 27.04
CA ASP A 171 -17.47 5.87 28.22
C ASP A 171 -18.46 4.71 28.04
N ARG A 172 -19.61 4.95 27.40
CA ARG A 172 -20.59 3.90 27.09
C ARG A 172 -20.08 2.94 26.01
N TRP A 173 -19.36 3.43 25.01
CA TRP A 173 -18.70 2.58 24.01
C TRP A 173 -17.58 1.74 24.62
N ALA A 174 -16.77 2.32 25.51
CA ALA A 174 -15.75 1.61 26.28
C ALA A 174 -16.37 0.46 27.10
N LEU A 175 -17.48 0.72 27.80
CA LEU A 175 -18.24 -0.31 28.51
C LEU A 175 -18.79 -1.38 27.58
N ALA A 176 -19.38 -0.99 26.44
CA ALA A 176 -19.96 -1.93 25.48
C ALA A 176 -18.93 -2.91 24.92
N TYR A 177 -17.75 -2.41 24.55
CA TYR A 177 -16.65 -3.26 24.05
C TYR A 177 -16.03 -4.12 25.15
N TYR A 178 -15.81 -3.56 26.36
CA TYR A 178 -15.31 -4.33 27.50
C TYR A 178 -16.27 -5.48 27.87
N VAL A 179 -17.56 -5.20 28.03
CA VAL A 179 -18.56 -6.23 28.33
C VAL A 179 -18.67 -7.24 27.18
N GLY A 180 -18.60 -6.77 25.94
CA GLY A 180 -18.66 -7.59 24.74
C GLY A 180 -17.45 -8.50 24.52
N SER A 181 -16.34 -8.30 25.25
CA SER A 181 -15.14 -9.14 25.20
C SER A 181 -15.07 -10.20 26.30
N LEU A 182 -15.92 -10.12 27.34
CA LEU A 182 -15.89 -11.03 28.50
C LEU A 182 -16.15 -12.51 28.13
N ALA A 183 -16.85 -12.79 27.04
CA ALA A 183 -17.08 -14.15 26.53
C ALA A 183 -15.93 -14.70 25.67
N TYR A 184 -14.91 -13.89 25.37
CA TYR A 184 -13.89 -14.18 24.35
C TYR A 184 -12.46 -14.03 24.87
N THR A 185 -12.22 -14.34 26.14
CA THR A 185 -10.93 -14.12 26.81
C THR A 185 -9.76 -14.88 26.15
N LYS A 186 -10.02 -16.06 25.58
CA LYS A 186 -9.01 -16.84 24.85
C LYS A 186 -8.73 -16.25 23.46
N GLU A 187 -9.79 -15.91 22.74
CA GLU A 187 -9.73 -15.34 21.40
C GLU A 187 -9.07 -13.96 21.40
N ALA A 188 -9.28 -13.17 22.46
CA ALA A 188 -8.63 -11.88 22.68
C ALA A 188 -7.10 -11.94 22.57
N VAL A 189 -6.48 -13.06 22.95
CA VAL A 189 -5.01 -13.24 22.89
C VAL A 189 -4.58 -13.92 21.59
N THR A 190 -5.38 -14.85 21.08
CA THR A 190 -4.97 -15.76 19.99
C THR A 190 -5.41 -15.30 18.59
N GLY A 191 -6.28 -14.29 18.49
CA GLY A 191 -6.88 -13.91 17.22
C GLY A 191 -6.08 -12.96 16.34
N ALA A 192 -4.99 -12.37 16.82
CA ALA A 192 -4.16 -11.43 16.06
C ALA A 192 -3.68 -12.02 14.71
N ASP A 193 -3.06 -13.19 14.77
CA ASP A 193 -2.57 -13.87 13.57
C ASP A 193 -3.70 -14.27 12.61
N THR A 194 -4.85 -14.66 13.15
CA THR A 194 -6.01 -15.06 12.36
C THR A 194 -6.61 -13.87 11.64
N TRP A 195 -6.69 -12.71 12.31
CA TRP A 195 -7.09 -11.46 11.69
C TRP A 195 -6.18 -11.06 10.52
N GLN A 196 -4.86 -11.14 10.71
CA GLN A 196 -3.90 -10.80 9.67
C GLN A 196 -4.02 -11.73 8.45
N ARG A 197 -4.23 -13.04 8.65
CA ARG A 197 -4.28 -14.01 7.55
C ARG A 197 -5.59 -14.05 6.77
N VAL A 198 -6.71 -13.56 7.32
CA VAL A 198 -8.04 -13.71 6.71
C VAL A 198 -8.50 -12.41 6.05
N SER A 199 -8.12 -12.21 4.79
CA SER A 199 -8.50 -11.02 4.00
C SER A 199 -10.02 -10.83 3.87
N ALA A 200 -10.79 -11.92 3.74
CA ALA A 200 -12.25 -11.89 3.68
C ALA A 200 -12.91 -11.31 4.95
N ALA A 201 -12.25 -11.42 6.11
CA ALA A 201 -12.72 -10.82 7.35
C ALA A 201 -12.36 -9.32 7.40
N ARG A 202 -11.16 -8.95 6.94
CA ARG A 202 -10.73 -7.55 6.80
C ARG A 202 -11.59 -6.75 5.82
N ALA A 203 -12.11 -7.40 4.77
CA ALA A 203 -13.05 -6.78 3.85
C ALA A 203 -14.45 -6.56 4.48
N GLN A 204 -14.90 -7.48 5.34
CA GLN A 204 -16.20 -7.39 6.01
C GLN A 204 -16.19 -6.50 7.25
N ILE A 205 -15.03 -6.31 7.90
CA ILE A 205 -14.84 -5.46 9.09
C ILE A 205 -13.82 -4.38 8.75
N ALA A 206 -14.21 -3.44 7.89
CA ALA A 206 -13.30 -2.42 7.37
C ALA A 206 -13.06 -1.26 8.35
N ASP A 207 -14.01 -0.97 9.23
CA ASP A 207 -13.97 0.18 10.13
C ASP A 207 -14.67 -0.12 11.49
N LEU A 208 -14.64 0.87 12.39
CA LEU A 208 -15.29 0.76 13.70
C LEU A 208 -16.81 0.62 13.61
N LYS A 209 -17.44 1.04 12.52
CA LYS A 209 -18.88 0.93 12.32
C LYS A 209 -19.27 -0.51 12.00
N GLU A 210 -18.56 -1.16 11.08
CA GLU A 210 -18.74 -2.58 10.81
C GLU A 210 -18.38 -3.42 12.03
N LEU A 211 -17.28 -3.10 12.72
CA LEU A 211 -16.90 -3.79 13.97
C LEU A 211 -17.97 -3.65 15.07
N SER A 212 -18.60 -2.48 15.18
CA SER A 212 -19.64 -2.27 16.21
C SER A 212 -20.89 -3.11 15.95
N ARG A 213 -21.20 -3.40 14.69
CA ARG A 213 -22.42 -4.10 14.26
C ARG A 213 -22.23 -5.61 14.11
N VAL A 214 -21.01 -6.06 13.83
CA VAL A 214 -20.73 -7.45 13.49
C VAL A 214 -21.04 -8.43 14.63
N ARG A 215 -21.55 -9.60 14.24
CA ARG A 215 -21.87 -10.75 15.12
C ARG A 215 -21.09 -11.98 14.64
N VAL A 216 -20.75 -12.88 15.56
CA VAL A 216 -20.10 -14.15 15.19
C VAL A 216 -21.03 -14.98 14.30
N ALA A 217 -22.32 -15.02 14.65
CA ALA A 217 -23.33 -15.75 13.88
C ALA A 217 -23.47 -15.26 12.44
N GLN A 218 -23.31 -13.95 12.20
CA GLN A 218 -23.37 -13.34 10.87
C GLN A 218 -22.19 -13.78 9.99
N LEU A 219 -20.99 -13.91 10.57
CA LEU A 219 -19.78 -14.31 9.83
C LEU A 219 -19.60 -15.83 9.73
N THR A 220 -20.35 -16.60 10.53
CA THR A 220 -20.23 -18.06 10.58
C THR A 220 -20.45 -18.74 9.22
N PRO A 221 -21.43 -18.36 8.37
CA PRO A 221 -21.63 -18.97 7.07
C PRO A 221 -20.45 -18.76 6.09
N THR A 222 -19.71 -17.66 6.22
CA THR A 222 -18.62 -17.30 5.29
C THR A 222 -17.25 -17.73 5.80
N LEU A 223 -16.99 -17.60 7.10
CA LEU A 223 -15.67 -17.84 7.69
C LEU A 223 -15.58 -19.16 8.48
N GLY A 224 -16.72 -19.76 8.82
CA GLY A 224 -16.82 -20.85 9.80
C GLY A 224 -16.87 -20.32 11.23
N ALA A 225 -17.58 -21.04 12.11
CA ALA A 225 -17.89 -20.58 13.47
C ALA A 225 -16.65 -20.29 14.32
N GLU A 226 -15.64 -21.16 14.27
CA GLU A 226 -14.41 -20.99 15.05
C GLU A 226 -13.65 -19.72 14.64
N ARG A 227 -13.38 -19.55 13.33
CA ARG A 227 -12.65 -18.39 12.81
C ARG A 227 -13.40 -17.09 13.03
N ALA A 228 -14.71 -17.09 12.78
CA ALA A 228 -15.58 -15.95 13.04
C ALA A 228 -15.47 -15.51 14.50
N ARG A 229 -15.48 -16.48 15.44
CA ARG A 229 -15.36 -16.20 16.86
C ARG A 229 -13.98 -15.67 17.24
N THR A 230 -12.92 -16.31 16.76
CA THR A 230 -11.54 -15.88 17.01
C THR A 230 -11.32 -14.43 16.57
N ILE A 231 -11.82 -14.07 15.38
CA ILE A 231 -11.66 -12.72 14.83
C ILE A 231 -12.50 -11.71 15.62
N VAL A 232 -13.80 -11.95 15.79
CA VAL A 232 -14.68 -11.00 16.49
C VAL A 232 -14.26 -10.82 17.94
N GLY A 233 -13.87 -11.91 18.63
CA GLY A 233 -13.36 -11.86 19.99
C GLY A 233 -12.10 -11.01 20.12
N TYR A 234 -11.14 -11.20 19.23
CA TYR A 234 -9.92 -10.39 19.16
C TYR A 234 -10.22 -8.91 18.90
N LEU A 235 -11.00 -8.59 17.87
CA LEU A 235 -11.26 -7.19 17.51
C LEU A 235 -12.12 -6.45 18.54
N ARG A 236 -12.96 -7.15 19.32
CA ARG A 236 -13.66 -6.54 20.45
C ARG A 236 -12.74 -6.23 21.62
N ALA A 237 -11.68 -7.03 21.81
CA ALA A 237 -10.64 -6.75 22.79
C ALA A 237 -9.65 -5.68 22.32
N HIS A 238 -9.45 -5.57 21.01
CA HIS A 238 -8.47 -4.69 20.36
C HIS A 238 -9.10 -3.88 19.21
N PRO A 239 -10.07 -2.99 19.48
CA PRO A 239 -10.74 -2.21 18.44
C PRO A 239 -9.81 -1.18 17.77
N ASP A 240 -8.68 -0.86 18.41
CA ASP A 240 -7.63 0.01 17.87
C ASP A 240 -7.00 -0.54 16.59
N VAL A 241 -6.94 -1.87 16.44
CA VAL A 241 -6.41 -2.52 15.24
C VAL A 241 -7.26 -2.19 14.00
N VAL A 242 -8.59 -2.20 14.16
CA VAL A 242 -9.51 -1.83 13.07
C VAL A 242 -9.42 -0.34 12.77
N GLN A 243 -9.27 0.51 13.79
CA GLN A 243 -9.08 1.94 13.56
C GLN A 243 -7.75 2.23 12.84
N GLN A 244 -6.65 1.57 13.22
CA GLN A 244 -5.35 1.72 12.56
C GLN A 244 -5.41 1.27 11.09
N GLN A 245 -6.12 0.18 10.81
CA GLN A 245 -6.33 -0.29 9.44
C GLN A 245 -7.24 0.64 8.63
N ALA A 246 -8.32 1.14 9.24
CA ALA A 246 -9.21 2.12 8.61
C ALA A 246 -8.50 3.48 8.37
N LEU A 247 -7.49 3.79 9.19
CA LEU A 247 -6.58 4.91 9.05
C LEU A 247 -5.29 4.51 8.33
N ALA A 248 -5.33 3.59 7.36
CA ALA A 248 -4.19 3.30 6.48
C ALA A 248 -4.39 3.95 5.10
N GLY A 249 -3.30 4.30 4.41
CA GLY A 249 -3.39 4.93 3.09
C GLY A 249 -4.00 6.34 3.14
N ILE A 250 -4.87 6.65 2.17
CA ILE A 250 -5.46 8.00 2.03
C ILE A 250 -6.21 8.49 3.30
N PRO A 251 -7.02 7.68 4.01
CA PRO A 251 -7.58 8.05 5.31
C PRO A 251 -6.53 8.51 6.34
N LEU A 252 -5.36 7.86 6.39
CA LEU A 252 -4.25 8.29 7.26
C LEU A 252 -3.76 9.67 6.87
N ALA A 253 -3.54 9.87 5.56
CA ALA A 253 -3.04 11.12 5.01
C ALA A 253 -3.95 12.29 5.43
N ARG A 254 -5.28 12.10 5.30
CA ARG A 254 -6.28 13.11 5.69
C ARG A 254 -6.26 13.40 7.18
N ALA A 255 -6.18 12.37 8.02
CA ALA A 255 -6.10 12.54 9.48
C ALA A 255 -4.83 13.29 9.91
N ARG A 256 -3.68 12.94 9.34
CA ARG A 256 -2.39 13.60 9.60
C ARG A 256 -2.36 15.04 9.08
N LEU A 257 -2.97 15.30 7.93
CA LEU A 257 -3.12 16.64 7.36
C LEU A 257 -3.98 17.54 8.27
N ALA A 258 -5.09 17.04 8.80
CA ALA A 258 -5.92 17.75 9.76
C ALA A 258 -5.18 18.03 11.08
N ALA A 259 -4.40 17.05 11.56
CA ALA A 259 -3.55 17.22 12.75
C ALA A 259 -2.45 18.27 12.50
N SER A 260 -1.85 18.28 11.31
CA SER A 260 -0.85 19.28 10.90
C SER A 260 -1.42 20.70 10.94
N LEU A 261 -2.60 20.92 10.37
CA LEU A 261 -3.28 22.21 10.42
C LEU A 261 -3.59 22.65 11.86
N THR A 262 -4.01 21.72 12.71
CA THR A 262 -4.29 21.97 14.13
C THR A 262 -3.04 22.40 14.87
N ALA A 263 -1.91 21.70 14.68
CA ALA A 263 -0.62 22.08 15.25
C ALA A 263 -0.14 23.45 14.75
N TYR A 264 -0.37 23.77 13.47
CA TYR A 264 -0.01 25.07 12.91
C TYR A 264 -0.82 26.22 13.52
N ARG A 265 -2.14 26.02 13.70
CA ARG A 265 -3.02 26.98 14.39
C ARG A 265 -2.62 27.19 15.86
N ALA A 266 -2.05 26.16 16.49
CA ALA A 266 -1.53 26.22 17.85
C ALA A 266 -0.14 26.89 17.96
N GLY A 267 0.44 27.39 16.86
CA GLY A 267 1.75 28.03 16.85
C GLY A 267 2.94 27.07 16.90
N ALA A 268 2.76 25.80 16.52
CA ALA A 268 3.79 24.77 16.49
C ALA A 268 4.20 24.39 15.04
N PRO A 269 4.93 25.24 14.30
CA PRO A 269 5.22 25.04 12.87
C PRO A 269 6.10 23.82 12.59
N THR A 270 7.03 23.48 13.50
CA THR A 270 7.89 22.30 13.36
C THR A 270 7.07 21.01 13.44
N GLN A 271 6.16 20.92 14.42
CA GLN A 271 5.27 19.77 14.58
C GLN A 271 4.29 19.66 13.40
N ALA A 272 3.75 20.80 12.95
CA ALA A 272 2.90 20.84 11.76
C ALA A 272 3.62 20.30 10.52
N THR A 273 4.89 20.71 10.31
CA THR A 273 5.70 20.26 9.17
C THR A 273 5.97 18.75 9.23
N GLN A 274 6.26 18.21 10.42
CA GLN A 274 6.44 16.76 10.61
C GLN A 274 5.15 15.97 10.34
N LEU A 275 4.01 16.46 10.81
CA LEU A 275 2.70 15.83 10.56
C LEU A 275 2.32 15.92 9.07
N ALA A 276 2.66 17.01 8.39
CA ALA A 276 2.44 17.17 6.95
C ALA A 276 3.31 16.20 6.13
N LEU A 277 4.55 15.96 6.56
CA LEU A 277 5.43 14.96 5.96
C LEU A 277 4.89 13.54 6.18
N SER A 278 4.51 13.20 7.41
CA SER A 278 3.89 11.92 7.77
C SER A 278 2.59 11.67 6.99
N ALA A 279 1.78 12.71 6.75
CA ALA A 279 0.59 12.59 5.91
C ALA A 279 0.91 12.05 4.49
N TYR A 280 2.04 12.48 3.92
CA TYR A 280 2.47 12.03 2.60
C TYR A 280 3.09 10.63 2.68
N LEU A 281 4.13 10.44 3.51
CA LEU A 281 4.89 9.19 3.57
C LEU A 281 4.09 8.01 4.13
N ASP A 282 3.33 8.23 5.20
CA ASP A 282 2.61 7.13 5.84
C ASP A 282 1.24 6.89 5.17
N GLY A 283 0.70 7.91 4.51
CA GLY A 283 -0.65 7.88 3.95
C GLY A 283 -0.73 7.82 2.43
N VAL A 284 -0.01 8.68 1.71
CA VAL A 284 -0.10 8.77 0.24
C VAL A 284 0.88 7.81 -0.44
N GLU A 285 2.15 7.77 0.01
CA GLU A 285 3.22 6.93 -0.57
C GLU A 285 2.82 5.45 -0.73
N PRO A 286 2.17 4.78 0.25
CA PRO A 286 1.82 3.36 0.12
C PRO A 286 0.81 3.07 -0.99
N VAL A 287 0.02 4.06 -1.38
CA VAL A 287 -0.99 3.94 -2.45
C VAL A 287 -0.55 4.60 -3.75
N GLU A 288 0.64 5.20 -3.81
CA GLU A 288 1.17 5.83 -5.01
C GLU A 288 1.26 4.89 -6.22
N PRO A 289 1.69 3.61 -6.10
CA PRO A 289 1.73 2.72 -7.25
C PRO A 289 0.34 2.51 -7.88
N GLN A 290 -0.70 2.42 -7.03
CA GLN A 290 -2.09 2.26 -7.47
C GLN A 290 -2.61 3.55 -8.11
N LEU A 291 -2.32 4.70 -7.51
CA LEU A 291 -2.64 6.01 -8.09
C LEU A 291 -1.92 6.22 -9.41
N ASN A 292 -0.64 5.85 -9.53
CA ASN A 292 0.12 6.01 -10.77
C ASN A 292 -0.45 5.15 -11.90
N ALA A 293 -0.86 3.92 -11.56
CA ALA A 293 -1.45 2.99 -12.52
C ALA A 293 -2.82 3.46 -13.04
N ARG A 294 -3.59 4.21 -12.24
CA ARG A 294 -4.99 4.57 -12.57
C ARG A 294 -5.18 6.03 -12.96
N ASP A 295 -4.50 6.94 -12.28
CA ASP A 295 -4.55 8.39 -12.49
C ASP A 295 -3.22 9.04 -12.07
N SER A 296 -2.19 8.87 -12.90
CA SER A 296 -0.86 9.46 -12.69
C SER A 296 -0.89 11.00 -12.63
N ALA A 297 -1.88 11.64 -13.25
CA ALA A 297 -2.07 13.09 -13.19
C ALA A 297 -2.58 13.53 -11.81
N LEU A 298 -3.47 12.75 -11.17
CA LEU A 298 -3.93 12.98 -9.80
C LEU A 298 -2.80 12.77 -8.78
N ARG A 299 -1.98 11.72 -8.95
CA ARG A 299 -0.76 11.50 -8.13
C ARG A 299 0.16 12.72 -8.17
N ALA A 300 0.49 13.22 -9.36
CA ALA A 300 1.37 14.38 -9.54
C ALA A 300 0.78 15.67 -8.95
N GLN A 301 -0.54 15.85 -9.01
CA GLN A 301 -1.22 16.99 -8.38
C GLN A 301 -1.14 16.92 -6.85
N LEU A 302 -1.35 15.73 -6.26
CA LEU A 302 -1.21 15.50 -4.82
C LEU A 302 0.20 15.80 -4.34
N GLU A 303 1.20 15.24 -5.01
CA GLU A 303 2.62 15.45 -4.74
C GLU A 303 2.98 16.95 -4.74
N THR A 304 2.59 17.65 -5.81
CA THR A 304 2.84 19.09 -5.96
C THR A 304 2.15 19.91 -4.86
N ALA A 305 0.87 19.62 -4.60
CA ALA A 305 0.09 20.37 -3.61
C ALA A 305 0.62 20.15 -2.18
N MET A 306 0.94 18.91 -1.81
CA MET A 306 1.50 18.58 -0.49
C MET A 306 2.93 19.11 -0.33
N GLY A 307 3.74 19.13 -1.39
CA GLY A 307 5.04 19.79 -1.41
C GLY A 307 4.96 21.31 -1.19
N ALA A 308 4.04 21.97 -1.89
CA ALA A 308 3.78 23.40 -1.70
C ALA A 308 3.27 23.72 -0.28
N TYR A 309 2.42 22.86 0.27
CA TYR A 309 1.94 22.97 1.65
C TYR A 309 3.07 22.88 2.68
N ARG A 310 3.96 21.89 2.57
CA ARG A 310 5.13 21.79 3.45
C ARG A 310 6.02 23.03 3.39
N THR A 311 6.19 23.59 2.19
CA THR A 311 6.96 24.84 1.99
C THR A 311 6.26 26.04 2.64
N ALA A 312 4.93 26.14 2.54
CA ALA A 312 4.16 27.20 3.18
C ALA A 312 4.25 27.14 4.72
N LEU A 313 4.28 25.92 5.29
CA LEU A 313 4.49 25.71 6.73
C LEU A 313 5.89 26.15 7.17
N SER A 314 6.94 25.77 6.43
CA SER A 314 8.32 26.12 6.77
C SER A 314 8.65 27.60 6.53
N SER A 315 7.94 28.26 5.62
CA SER A 315 8.07 29.70 5.37
C SER A 315 7.18 30.57 6.28
N ASN A 316 6.51 29.98 7.29
CA ASN A 316 5.58 30.67 8.20
C ASN A 316 4.49 31.49 7.46
N ALA A 317 3.86 30.91 6.43
CA ALA A 317 2.78 31.56 5.69
C ALA A 317 1.55 31.86 6.58
N SER A 318 0.69 32.79 6.17
CA SER A 318 -0.52 33.12 6.95
C SER A 318 -1.44 31.91 7.14
N VAL A 319 -2.07 31.79 8.31
CA VAL A 319 -3.00 30.68 8.62
C VAL A 319 -4.11 30.56 7.57
N ALA A 320 -4.62 31.68 7.04
CA ALA A 320 -5.63 31.67 5.99
C ALA A 320 -5.14 31.02 4.68
N SER A 321 -3.88 31.28 4.28
CA SER A 321 -3.27 30.64 3.11
C SER A 321 -3.07 29.14 3.33
N VAL A 322 -2.65 28.74 4.54
CA VAL A 322 -2.42 27.34 4.92
C VAL A 322 -3.73 26.55 4.94
N VAL A 323 -4.82 27.13 5.47
CA VAL A 323 -6.16 26.52 5.43
C VAL A 323 -6.62 26.27 3.99
N LYS A 324 -6.49 27.28 3.11
CA LYS A 324 -6.88 27.14 1.70
C LYS A 324 -6.11 26.02 0.98
N GLN A 325 -4.84 25.83 1.30
CA GLN A 325 -4.04 24.73 0.75
C GLN A 325 -4.49 23.36 1.28
N VAL A 326 -4.80 23.25 2.57
CA VAL A 326 -5.33 22.02 3.16
C VAL A 326 -6.66 21.62 2.50
N ASP A 327 -7.58 22.56 2.28
CA ASP A 327 -8.87 22.26 1.64
C ASP A 327 -8.68 21.75 0.20
N ALA A 328 -7.72 22.32 -0.54
CA ALA A 328 -7.38 21.86 -1.89
C ALA A 328 -6.78 20.45 -1.88
N ILE A 329 -5.89 20.16 -0.93
CA ILE A 329 -5.29 18.83 -0.76
C ILE A 329 -6.35 17.80 -0.35
N ASP A 330 -7.24 18.15 0.58
CA ASP A 330 -8.31 17.23 1.04
C ASP A 330 -9.22 16.82 -0.12
N GLY A 331 -9.57 17.76 -1.01
CA GLY A 331 -10.33 17.45 -2.23
C GLY A 331 -9.59 16.49 -3.19
N LEU A 332 -8.27 16.63 -3.33
CA LEU A 332 -7.45 15.70 -4.10
C LEU A 332 -7.36 14.32 -3.43
N LEU A 333 -7.22 14.28 -2.10
CA LEU A 333 -7.19 13.04 -1.33
C LEU A 333 -8.54 12.30 -1.43
N VAL A 334 -9.67 12.98 -1.40
CA VAL A 334 -10.99 12.35 -1.62
C VAL A 334 -11.06 11.66 -2.98
N ARG A 335 -10.65 12.35 -4.06
CA ARG A 335 -10.60 11.74 -5.41
C ARG A 335 -9.61 10.57 -5.46
N ALA A 336 -8.47 10.68 -4.79
CA ALA A 336 -7.48 9.60 -4.75
C ALA A 336 -8.06 8.36 -4.06
N GLN A 337 -8.78 8.55 -2.95
CA GLN A 337 -9.48 7.48 -2.26
C GLN A 337 -10.47 6.77 -3.19
N GLU A 338 -11.28 7.51 -3.94
CA GLU A 338 -12.23 6.95 -4.93
C GLU A 338 -11.53 6.13 -6.01
N VAL A 339 -10.43 6.64 -6.59
CA VAL A 339 -9.67 5.96 -7.64
C VAL A 339 -9.00 4.68 -7.12
N THR A 340 -8.53 4.68 -5.86
CA THR A 340 -7.88 3.53 -5.23
C THR A 340 -8.84 2.49 -4.66
N ALA A 341 -10.14 2.81 -4.50
CA ALA A 341 -11.10 1.91 -3.86
C ALA A 341 -11.53 0.70 -4.73
N ASP A 342 -11.36 0.75 -6.05
CA ASP A 342 -11.84 -0.30 -6.97
C ASP A 342 -10.83 -1.46 -7.11
N ALA A 343 -10.92 -2.53 -6.31
CA ALA A 343 -9.94 -3.63 -6.30
C ALA A 343 -9.77 -4.44 -7.62
N ALA A 344 -10.60 -4.23 -8.63
CA ALA A 344 -10.61 -5.06 -9.86
C ALA A 344 -9.48 -4.74 -10.87
N GLY A 345 -8.78 -3.61 -10.75
CA GLY A 345 -7.72 -3.17 -11.67
C GLY A 345 -6.30 -3.62 -11.33
N ASP A 346 -6.07 -4.17 -10.14
CA ASP A 346 -4.71 -4.34 -9.58
C ASP A 346 -3.92 -5.49 -10.21
N ALA A 347 -4.60 -6.56 -10.64
CA ALA A 347 -3.94 -7.75 -11.20
C ALA A 347 -3.25 -7.48 -12.54
N ALA A 348 -3.94 -6.81 -13.46
CA ALA A 348 -3.38 -6.48 -14.76
C ALA A 348 -2.25 -5.45 -14.65
N ALA A 349 -2.40 -4.46 -13.76
CA ALA A 349 -1.38 -3.44 -13.51
C ALA A 349 -0.09 -4.04 -12.94
N ILE A 350 -0.20 -4.93 -11.94
CA ILE A 350 0.96 -5.64 -11.36
C ILE A 350 1.64 -6.50 -12.42
N PHE A 351 0.87 -7.24 -13.21
CA PHE A 351 1.43 -8.06 -14.30
C PHE A 351 2.19 -7.20 -15.32
N LEU A 352 1.58 -6.11 -15.83
CA LEU A 352 2.20 -5.22 -16.81
C LEU A 352 3.41 -4.49 -16.24
N GLY A 353 3.34 -4.03 -14.99
CA GLY A 353 4.46 -3.42 -14.29
C GLY A 353 5.64 -4.38 -14.19
N ALA A 354 5.39 -5.59 -13.69
CA ALA A 354 6.42 -6.62 -13.55
C ALA A 354 7.06 -7.01 -14.89
N PHE A 355 6.22 -7.18 -15.92
CA PHE A 355 6.65 -7.47 -17.29
C PHE A 355 7.55 -6.37 -17.88
N THR A 356 7.11 -5.12 -17.79
CA THR A 356 7.82 -3.98 -18.40
C THR A 356 9.16 -3.71 -17.72
N ILE A 357 9.23 -3.82 -16.39
CA ILE A 357 10.48 -3.72 -15.63
C ILE A 357 11.47 -4.78 -16.12
N LEU A 358 11.08 -6.06 -16.13
CA LEU A 358 12.01 -7.12 -16.52
C LEU A 358 12.54 -6.92 -17.94
N VAL A 359 11.64 -6.62 -18.88
CA VAL A 359 12.01 -6.45 -20.29
C VAL A 359 12.95 -5.26 -20.46
N ARG A 360 12.74 -4.17 -19.74
CA ARG A 360 13.59 -2.98 -19.80
C ARG A 360 15.00 -3.27 -19.27
N GLU A 361 15.12 -3.62 -17.99
CA GLU A 361 16.43 -3.77 -17.34
C GLU A 361 17.16 -5.01 -17.88
N GLY A 362 16.42 -6.08 -18.15
CA GLY A 362 16.97 -7.30 -18.72
C GLY A 362 17.48 -7.13 -20.16
N LEU A 363 16.92 -6.20 -20.94
CA LEU A 363 17.43 -5.90 -22.28
C LEU A 363 18.81 -5.21 -22.21
N GLU A 364 19.02 -4.30 -21.26
CA GLU A 364 20.30 -3.60 -21.08
C GLU A 364 21.41 -4.60 -20.71
N ALA A 365 21.15 -5.44 -19.72
CA ALA A 365 22.04 -6.54 -19.33
C ALA A 365 22.32 -7.49 -20.51
N LEU A 366 21.29 -7.88 -21.24
CA LEU A 366 21.38 -8.81 -22.37
C LEU A 366 22.25 -8.24 -23.50
N LEU A 367 22.08 -6.96 -23.85
CA LEU A 367 22.85 -6.32 -24.92
C LEU A 367 24.34 -6.31 -24.62
N VAL A 368 24.74 -6.02 -23.38
CA VAL A 368 26.14 -6.06 -22.94
C VAL A 368 26.70 -7.48 -23.05
N VAL A 369 25.99 -8.47 -22.51
CA VAL A 369 26.44 -9.87 -22.54
C VAL A 369 26.56 -10.37 -23.98
N VAL A 370 25.56 -10.12 -24.83
CA VAL A 370 25.60 -10.51 -26.25
C VAL A 370 26.75 -9.82 -26.99
N ALA A 371 27.00 -8.54 -26.74
CA ALA A 371 28.12 -7.82 -27.34
C ALA A 371 29.48 -8.43 -26.96
N LEU A 372 29.67 -8.78 -25.69
CA LEU A 372 30.89 -9.45 -25.20
C LEU A 372 31.05 -10.84 -25.84
N LEU A 373 29.99 -11.64 -25.89
CA LEU A 373 30.01 -12.97 -26.52
C LEU A 373 30.30 -12.89 -28.01
N ALA A 374 29.67 -11.93 -28.72
CA ALA A 374 29.89 -11.69 -30.13
C ALA A 374 31.34 -11.26 -30.43
N PHE A 375 31.87 -10.37 -29.59
CA PHE A 375 33.25 -9.90 -29.68
C PHE A 375 34.24 -11.06 -29.51
N LEU A 376 34.06 -11.91 -28.49
CA LEU A 376 34.95 -13.04 -28.22
C LEU A 376 34.89 -14.13 -29.30
N ARG A 377 33.70 -14.39 -29.86
CA ARG A 377 33.54 -15.29 -31.02
C ARG A 377 34.28 -14.75 -32.24
N LYS A 378 34.17 -13.43 -32.51
CA LYS A 378 34.87 -12.79 -33.63
C LYS A 378 36.39 -12.72 -33.42
N ALA A 379 36.85 -12.62 -32.19
CA ALA A 379 38.26 -12.64 -31.82
C ALA A 379 38.87 -14.06 -31.78
N ALA A 380 38.09 -15.11 -32.06
CA ALA A 380 38.52 -16.52 -32.04
C ALA A 380 39.12 -16.98 -30.70
N ARG A 381 38.57 -16.50 -29.57
CA ARG A 381 38.99 -16.88 -28.20
C ARG A 381 37.85 -17.52 -27.41
N PRO A 382 37.44 -18.76 -27.77
CA PRO A 382 36.35 -19.44 -27.08
C PRO A 382 36.64 -19.70 -25.60
N GLU A 383 37.92 -19.81 -25.20
CA GLU A 383 38.34 -20.04 -23.81
C GLU A 383 37.99 -18.90 -22.85
N ALA A 384 37.72 -17.70 -23.37
CA ALA A 384 37.31 -16.53 -22.59
C ALA A 384 35.79 -16.47 -22.37
N LEU A 385 34.99 -17.19 -23.17
CA LEU A 385 33.52 -17.18 -23.08
C LEU A 385 33.03 -17.64 -21.70
N ARG A 386 33.71 -18.63 -21.10
CA ARG A 386 33.36 -19.14 -19.76
C ARG A 386 33.42 -18.07 -18.67
N TYR A 387 34.28 -17.06 -18.81
CA TYR A 387 34.40 -15.96 -17.84
C TYR A 387 33.24 -14.99 -17.95
N VAL A 388 32.77 -14.71 -19.17
CA VAL A 388 31.55 -13.91 -19.38
C VAL A 388 30.34 -14.67 -18.84
N HIS A 389 30.23 -15.99 -19.11
CA HIS A 389 29.16 -16.82 -18.57
C HIS A 389 29.17 -16.89 -17.03
N ALA A 390 30.35 -17.11 -16.44
CA ALA A 390 30.50 -17.09 -14.98
C ALA A 390 30.11 -15.72 -14.40
N GLY A 391 30.43 -14.62 -15.08
CA GLY A 391 30.11 -13.26 -14.64
C GLY A 391 28.61 -13.02 -14.51
N TRP A 392 27.84 -13.25 -15.58
CA TRP A 392 26.39 -12.98 -15.53
C TRP A 392 25.63 -14.00 -14.68
N ILE A 393 26.05 -15.27 -14.66
CA ILE A 393 25.42 -16.29 -13.79
C ILE A 393 25.61 -15.92 -12.32
N LEU A 394 26.84 -15.57 -11.93
CA LEU A 394 27.12 -15.19 -10.54
C LEU A 394 26.40 -13.89 -10.15
N ALA A 395 26.23 -12.95 -11.09
CA ALA A 395 25.45 -11.75 -10.86
C ALA A 395 23.98 -12.05 -10.53
N LEU A 396 23.34 -12.99 -11.24
CA LEU A 396 21.97 -13.41 -10.94
C LEU A 396 21.86 -14.10 -9.57
N VAL A 397 22.83 -14.97 -9.23
CA VAL A 397 22.88 -15.63 -7.92
C VAL A 397 23.07 -14.60 -6.80
N ALA A 398 24.00 -13.66 -6.96
CA ALA A 398 24.22 -12.58 -6.01
C ALA A 398 22.96 -11.72 -5.85
N GLY A 399 22.26 -11.42 -6.94
CA GLY A 399 20.98 -10.73 -6.90
C GLY A 399 19.92 -11.48 -6.07
N GLY A 400 19.77 -12.79 -6.27
CA GLY A 400 18.85 -13.61 -5.46
C GLY A 400 19.19 -13.59 -3.96
N ILE A 401 20.48 -13.59 -3.61
CA ILE A 401 20.93 -13.44 -2.21
C ILE A 401 20.59 -12.05 -1.68
N THR A 402 20.85 -11.00 -2.45
CA THR A 402 20.53 -9.61 -2.07
C THR A 402 19.03 -9.43 -1.83
N TRP A 403 18.17 -10.02 -2.66
CA TRP A 403 16.72 -10.01 -2.47
C TRP A 403 16.31 -10.71 -1.16
N ALA A 404 16.85 -11.91 -0.89
CA ALA A 404 16.55 -12.64 0.35
C ALA A 404 17.01 -11.89 1.62
N ILE A 405 18.13 -11.18 1.56
CA ILE A 405 18.62 -10.34 2.67
C ILE A 405 17.70 -9.12 2.84
N ALA A 406 17.36 -8.43 1.75
CA ALA A 406 16.50 -7.25 1.77
C ALA A 406 15.10 -7.57 2.33
N SER A 407 14.52 -8.72 1.96
CA SER A 407 13.18 -9.13 2.43
C SER A 407 13.13 -9.49 3.92
N TYR A 408 14.25 -9.87 4.54
CA TYR A 408 14.29 -10.31 5.94
C TYR A 408 14.92 -9.29 6.92
N ALA A 409 15.78 -8.38 6.45
CA ALA A 409 16.64 -7.58 7.32
C ALA A 409 16.33 -6.07 7.34
N ILE A 410 15.46 -5.55 6.48
CA ILE A 410 15.37 -4.11 6.21
C ILE A 410 13.92 -3.60 6.28
N SER A 411 13.51 -3.09 7.44
CA SER A 411 12.37 -2.17 7.57
C SER A 411 12.91 -0.72 7.61
N ILE A 412 13.20 -0.14 6.45
CA ILE A 412 13.65 1.26 6.37
C ILE A 412 12.43 2.17 6.28
N SER A 413 12.41 3.24 7.09
CA SER A 413 11.42 4.31 7.02
C SER A 413 11.45 5.00 5.64
N GLY A 414 10.30 5.35 5.07
CA GLY A 414 10.17 5.95 3.72
C GLY A 414 11.13 7.12 3.44
N ALA A 415 11.36 8.01 4.41
CA ALA A 415 12.28 9.15 4.25
C ALA A 415 13.75 8.77 3.94
N GLY A 416 14.21 7.61 4.40
CA GLY A 416 15.55 7.10 4.10
C GLY A 416 15.66 6.53 2.68
N ARG A 417 14.55 5.98 2.17
CA ARG A 417 14.44 5.38 0.83
C ARG A 417 14.56 6.45 -0.26
N GLU A 418 13.76 7.51 -0.16
CA GLU A 418 13.75 8.60 -1.16
C GLU A 418 15.09 9.34 -1.27
N LEU A 419 15.77 9.54 -0.14
CA LEU A 419 17.11 10.14 -0.15
C LEU A 419 18.13 9.25 -0.87
N THR A 420 18.10 7.94 -0.60
CA THR A 420 19.01 6.99 -1.26
C THR A 420 18.70 6.85 -2.75
N GLU A 421 17.43 6.90 -3.14
CA GLU A 421 16.99 6.87 -4.54
C GLU A 421 17.46 8.13 -5.28
N GLY A 422 17.25 9.32 -4.72
CA GLY A 422 17.69 10.58 -5.32
C GLY A 422 19.21 10.64 -5.53
N LEU A 423 19.99 10.29 -4.51
CA LEU A 423 21.46 10.28 -4.59
C LEU A 423 21.98 9.22 -5.56
N SER A 424 21.40 8.01 -5.55
CA SER A 424 21.82 6.94 -6.46
C SER A 424 21.45 7.24 -7.91
N SER A 425 20.29 7.82 -8.18
CA SER A 425 19.87 8.22 -9.54
C SER A 425 20.76 9.34 -10.11
N LEU A 426 21.13 10.34 -9.31
CA LEU A 426 22.06 11.39 -9.75
C LEU A 426 23.48 10.84 -9.97
N PHE A 427 23.94 9.93 -9.10
CA PHE A 427 25.20 9.24 -9.30
C PHE A 427 25.20 8.40 -10.59
N ALA A 428 24.13 7.65 -10.84
CA ALA A 428 23.95 6.87 -12.05
C ALA A 428 23.94 7.78 -13.30
N ALA A 429 23.22 8.91 -13.26
CA ALA A 429 23.21 9.89 -14.35
C ALA A 429 24.62 10.42 -14.66
N PHE A 430 25.41 10.74 -13.63
CA PHE A 430 26.81 11.17 -13.78
C PHE A 430 27.70 10.08 -14.41
N VAL A 431 27.53 8.82 -14.00
CA VAL A 431 28.26 7.68 -14.57
C VAL A 431 27.86 7.45 -16.03
N LEU A 432 26.56 7.47 -16.34
CA LEU A 432 26.03 7.30 -17.70
C LEU A 432 26.48 8.44 -18.62
N LEU A 433 26.55 9.68 -18.13
CA LEU A 433 27.14 10.79 -18.87
C LEU A 433 28.59 10.46 -19.29
N GLY A 434 29.41 9.99 -18.34
CA GLY A 434 30.79 9.59 -18.61
C GLY A 434 30.91 8.45 -19.62
N VAL A 435 30.12 7.38 -19.44
CA VAL A 435 30.11 6.21 -20.31
C VAL A 435 29.58 6.54 -21.71
N GLY A 436 28.51 7.33 -21.80
CA GLY A 436 27.91 7.76 -23.06
C GLY A 436 28.88 8.60 -23.90
N LEU A 437 29.56 9.57 -23.27
CA LEU A 437 30.60 10.38 -23.92
C LEU A 437 31.78 9.51 -24.39
N TRP A 438 32.20 8.53 -23.59
CA TRP A 438 33.28 7.61 -23.94
C TRP A 438 32.90 6.67 -25.10
N MET A 439 31.69 6.10 -25.07
CA MET A 439 31.17 5.23 -26.14
C MET A 439 31.00 6.00 -27.46
N HIS A 440 30.47 7.22 -27.39
CA HIS A 440 30.33 8.09 -28.56
C HIS A 440 31.69 8.41 -29.19
N GLN A 441 32.69 8.76 -28.38
CA GLN A 441 34.06 9.00 -28.84
C GLN A 441 34.66 7.78 -29.57
N LYS A 442 34.40 6.57 -29.07
CA LYS A 442 34.91 5.32 -29.67
C LYS A 442 34.14 4.87 -30.91
N SER A 443 32.89 5.32 -31.08
CA SER A 443 32.05 5.00 -32.25
C SER A 443 32.48 5.74 -33.52
N ILE A 444 33.12 6.91 -33.38
CA ILE A 444 33.52 7.78 -34.50
C ILE A 444 34.96 7.46 -34.93
N GLY A 445 35.10 6.77 -36.06
CA GLY A 445 36.32 6.81 -36.87
C GLY A 445 37.26 5.61 -36.81
N GLY A 446 36.81 4.36 -36.84
CA GLY A 446 37.66 3.16 -37.10
C GLY A 446 38.75 2.85 -36.05
N ARG A 447 39.01 3.77 -35.12
CA ARG A 447 40.02 3.72 -34.05
C ARG A 447 39.74 2.64 -33.02
N TRP A 448 38.52 2.10 -32.94
CA TRP A 448 38.24 0.90 -32.17
C TRP A 448 39.05 -0.30 -32.65
N GLN A 449 39.19 -0.50 -33.97
CA GLN A 449 40.00 -1.59 -34.52
C GLN A 449 41.50 -1.37 -34.27
N ALA A 450 41.99 -0.12 -34.36
CA ALA A 450 43.38 0.23 -34.06
C ALA A 450 43.69 0.09 -32.55
N TYR A 451 42.83 0.64 -31.69
CA TYR A 451 42.93 0.54 -30.23
C TYR A 451 42.84 -0.92 -29.74
N LEU A 452 41.95 -1.72 -30.34
CA LEU A 452 41.90 -3.16 -30.07
C LEU A 452 43.16 -3.86 -30.54
N LYS A 453 43.69 -3.60 -31.74
CA LYS A 453 44.94 -4.22 -32.20
C LYS A 453 46.12 -3.89 -31.27
N GLU A 454 46.27 -2.62 -30.88
CA GLU A 454 47.34 -2.15 -29.98
C GLU A 454 47.20 -2.70 -28.56
N LYS A 455 45.99 -2.70 -27.99
CA LYS A 455 45.74 -3.24 -26.64
C LYS A 455 45.68 -4.76 -26.61
N MET A 456 45.31 -5.44 -27.71
CA MET A 456 45.36 -6.90 -27.80
C MET A 456 46.81 -7.38 -27.78
N ALA A 457 47.75 -6.71 -28.44
CA ALA A 457 49.16 -7.07 -28.36
C ALA A 457 49.72 -6.96 -26.91
N ALA A 458 49.15 -6.08 -26.07
CA ALA A 458 49.65 -5.80 -24.73
C ALA A 458 48.83 -6.43 -23.56
N ALA A 459 47.56 -6.82 -23.76
CA ALA A 459 46.67 -7.29 -22.69
C ALA A 459 46.47 -8.82 -22.64
N LEU A 460 47.26 -9.59 -23.40
CA LEU A 460 47.14 -11.05 -23.50
C LEU A 460 47.78 -11.79 -22.30
N ASN A 461 47.22 -11.63 -21.10
CA ASN A 461 47.53 -12.46 -19.92
C ASN A 461 46.28 -12.72 -19.07
N ARG A 462 46.31 -13.71 -18.16
CA ARG A 462 45.22 -14.16 -17.24
C ARG A 462 44.35 -13.03 -16.63
N ARG A 463 44.90 -11.82 -16.49
CA ARG A 463 44.24 -10.59 -16.03
C ARG A 463 43.10 -10.11 -16.94
N SER A 464 43.16 -10.33 -18.25
CA SER A 464 42.13 -9.89 -19.21
C SER A 464 40.85 -10.75 -19.14
N ALA A 465 40.97 -12.04 -18.80
CA ALA A 465 39.82 -12.92 -18.61
C ALA A 465 39.01 -12.55 -17.35
N TRP A 466 39.69 -12.21 -16.26
CA TRP A 466 39.06 -11.70 -15.04
C TRP A 466 38.40 -10.33 -15.24
N PHE A 467 38.95 -9.49 -16.12
CA PHE A 467 38.30 -8.23 -16.50
C PHE A 467 36.98 -8.48 -17.24
N LEU A 468 36.93 -9.43 -18.17
CA LEU A 468 35.70 -9.80 -18.88
C LEU A 468 34.64 -10.40 -17.94
N PHE A 469 35.07 -11.21 -16.97
CA PHE A 469 34.20 -11.68 -15.87
C PHE A 469 33.63 -10.50 -15.08
N GLY A 470 34.50 -9.60 -14.58
CA GLY A 470 34.09 -8.48 -13.74
C GLY A 470 33.17 -7.51 -14.48
N LEU A 471 33.45 -7.26 -15.76
CA LEU A 471 32.60 -6.43 -16.61
C LEU A 471 31.21 -7.05 -16.80
N ALA A 472 31.13 -8.34 -17.14
CA ALA A 472 29.84 -9.03 -17.27
C ALA A 472 29.09 -9.10 -15.93
N PHE A 473 29.79 -9.36 -14.83
CA PHE A 473 29.21 -9.42 -13.49
C PHE A 473 28.64 -8.06 -13.07
N ILE A 474 29.43 -6.99 -13.11
CA ILE A 474 29.02 -5.66 -12.64
C ILE A 474 27.85 -5.14 -13.48
N SER A 475 27.93 -5.30 -14.81
CA SER A 475 26.86 -4.85 -15.70
C SER A 475 25.54 -5.57 -15.39
N VAL A 476 25.54 -6.90 -15.27
CA VAL A 476 24.31 -7.66 -15.00
C VAL A 476 23.83 -7.46 -13.56
N TYR A 477 24.74 -7.41 -12.58
CA TYR A 477 24.38 -7.26 -11.18
C TYR A 477 23.71 -5.91 -10.91
N ARG A 478 24.15 -4.85 -11.60
CA ARG A 478 23.50 -3.54 -11.51
C ARG A 478 22.03 -3.61 -11.94
N GLU A 479 21.75 -4.14 -13.14
CA GLU A 479 20.37 -4.24 -13.65
C GLU A 479 19.49 -5.15 -12.76
N VAL A 480 20.07 -6.21 -12.22
CA VAL A 480 19.39 -7.11 -11.29
C VAL A 480 19.07 -6.41 -9.97
N PHE A 481 20.01 -5.62 -9.45
CA PHE A 481 19.79 -4.83 -8.24
C PHE A 481 18.68 -3.79 -8.42
N GLU A 482 18.70 -3.04 -9.54
CA GLU A 482 17.64 -2.09 -9.87
C GLU A 482 16.27 -2.79 -10.01
N SER A 483 16.21 -3.94 -10.70
CA SER A 483 14.98 -4.74 -10.84
C SER A 483 14.41 -5.20 -9.49
N ILE A 484 15.28 -5.63 -8.56
CA ILE A 484 14.87 -6.06 -7.21
C ILE A 484 14.21 -4.91 -6.44
N LEU A 485 14.78 -3.71 -6.52
CA LEU A 485 14.22 -2.53 -5.85
C LEU A 485 12.83 -2.17 -6.41
N PHE A 486 12.65 -2.24 -7.73
CA PHE A 486 11.34 -1.99 -8.34
C PHE A 486 10.31 -3.08 -8.00
N TYR A 487 10.69 -4.36 -7.94
CA TYR A 487 9.78 -5.42 -7.54
C TYR A 487 9.41 -5.39 -6.07
N ALA A 488 10.29 -4.93 -5.19
CA ALA A 488 9.96 -4.72 -3.79
C ALA A 488 8.80 -3.74 -3.62
N ALA A 489 8.70 -2.71 -4.46
CA ALA A 489 7.60 -1.75 -4.45
C ALA A 489 6.28 -2.29 -5.04
N LEU A 490 6.35 -3.29 -5.92
CA LEU A 490 5.18 -3.95 -6.52
C LEU A 490 4.66 -5.15 -5.71
N TRP A 491 5.38 -5.53 -4.65
CA TRP A 491 5.04 -6.68 -3.83
C TRP A 491 3.81 -6.38 -2.97
N ASN A 492 2.70 -7.07 -3.23
CA ASN A 492 1.45 -6.90 -2.49
C ASN A 492 0.80 -8.26 -2.19
N ASP A 493 0.27 -8.41 -0.97
CA ASP A 493 -0.30 -9.67 -0.48
C ASP A 493 -1.53 -10.09 -1.31
N GLY A 494 -1.51 -11.32 -1.84
CA GLY A 494 -2.61 -11.91 -2.61
C GLY A 494 -2.56 -11.68 -4.13
N GLN A 495 -1.57 -10.94 -4.65
CA GLN A 495 -1.38 -10.68 -6.09
C GLN A 495 -0.07 -11.27 -6.65
N GLU A 496 0.64 -12.09 -5.84
CA GLU A 496 1.95 -12.68 -6.17
C GLU A 496 1.96 -13.42 -7.51
N VAL A 497 0.85 -14.08 -7.85
CA VAL A 497 0.70 -14.84 -9.09
C VAL A 497 0.83 -13.93 -10.32
N TRP A 498 0.33 -12.69 -10.25
CA TRP A 498 0.40 -11.74 -11.36
C TRP A 498 1.78 -11.12 -11.50
N LEU A 499 2.45 -10.83 -10.38
CA LEU A 499 3.84 -10.39 -10.35
C LEU A 499 4.76 -11.45 -10.98
N LEU A 500 4.66 -12.70 -10.51
CA LEU A 500 5.42 -13.84 -11.05
C LEU A 500 5.07 -14.11 -12.52
N GLY A 501 3.79 -13.94 -12.90
CA GLY A 501 3.35 -14.07 -14.28
C GLY A 501 4.00 -13.04 -15.21
N GLY A 502 4.11 -11.78 -14.78
CA GLY A 502 4.77 -10.72 -15.55
C GLY A 502 6.27 -10.98 -15.69
N ILE A 503 6.94 -11.38 -14.61
CA ILE A 503 8.36 -11.78 -14.61
C ILE A 503 8.58 -12.97 -15.54
N ALA A 504 7.78 -14.04 -15.44
CA ALA A 504 7.93 -15.22 -16.29
C ALA A 504 7.76 -14.88 -17.78
N THR A 505 6.77 -14.04 -18.10
CA THR A 505 6.52 -13.59 -19.48
C THR A 505 7.66 -12.73 -20.01
N GLY A 506 8.16 -11.77 -19.20
CA GLY A 506 9.29 -10.94 -19.57
C GLY A 506 10.57 -11.75 -19.81
N ALA A 507 10.82 -12.77 -18.97
CA ALA A 507 11.96 -13.68 -19.13
C ALA A 507 11.88 -14.48 -20.44
N ALA A 508 10.69 -14.95 -20.81
CA ALA A 508 10.46 -15.63 -22.08
C ALA A 508 10.74 -14.71 -23.28
N VAL A 509 10.28 -13.46 -23.23
CA VAL A 509 10.55 -12.44 -24.27
C VAL A 509 12.03 -12.11 -24.38
N LEU A 510 12.73 -11.92 -23.25
CA LEU A 510 14.18 -11.69 -23.26
C LEU A 510 14.95 -12.90 -23.81
N GLY A 511 14.51 -14.12 -23.49
CA GLY A 511 15.08 -15.35 -24.07
C GLY A 511 14.93 -15.40 -25.59
N LEU A 512 13.77 -15.00 -26.12
CA LEU A 512 13.54 -14.87 -27.55
C LEU A 512 14.45 -13.81 -28.19
N ILE A 513 14.53 -12.62 -27.58
CA ILE A 513 15.41 -11.54 -28.05
C ILE A 513 16.87 -12.00 -28.06
N ALA A 514 17.33 -12.65 -26.98
CA ALA A 514 18.69 -13.19 -26.85
C ALA A 514 19.01 -14.17 -27.98
N TRP A 515 18.08 -15.08 -28.28
CA TRP A 515 18.22 -16.05 -29.36
C TRP A 515 18.31 -15.38 -30.74
N VAL A 516 17.45 -14.38 -31.01
CA VAL A 516 17.48 -13.60 -32.26
C VAL A 516 18.81 -12.87 -32.41
N LEU A 517 19.26 -12.16 -31.36
CA LEU A 517 20.50 -11.40 -31.37
C LEU A 517 21.73 -12.30 -31.56
N LEU A 518 21.80 -13.43 -30.86
CA LEU A 518 22.91 -14.37 -30.96
C LEU A 518 23.00 -15.05 -32.35
N ARG A 519 21.87 -15.25 -33.04
CA ARG A 519 21.84 -15.74 -34.44
C ARG A 519 22.23 -14.64 -35.43
N THR A 520 21.80 -13.41 -35.21
CA THR A 520 21.96 -12.28 -36.16
C THR A 520 23.30 -11.56 -36.03
N SER A 521 24.01 -11.74 -34.91
CA SER A 521 25.27 -11.06 -34.55
C SER A 521 26.41 -11.19 -35.58
N ARG A 522 26.35 -12.13 -36.53
CA ARG A 522 27.31 -12.23 -37.64
C ARG A 522 27.31 -11.03 -38.61
N ARG A 523 26.33 -10.10 -38.54
CA ARG A 523 26.20 -8.96 -39.47
C ARG A 523 26.06 -7.56 -38.84
N LEU A 524 26.26 -7.39 -37.52
CA LEU A 524 26.06 -6.08 -36.89
C LEU A 524 27.22 -5.09 -37.15
N PRO A 525 26.97 -3.89 -37.73
CA PRO A 525 27.97 -2.85 -37.81
C PRO A 525 28.26 -2.31 -36.41
N ILE A 526 29.47 -2.57 -35.90
CA ILE A 526 29.85 -2.22 -34.54
C ILE A 526 29.71 -0.70 -34.30
N SER A 527 30.04 0.14 -35.27
CA SER A 527 29.93 1.60 -35.15
C SER A 527 28.50 2.09 -34.97
N THR A 528 27.52 1.52 -35.70
CA THR A 528 26.10 1.92 -35.58
C THR A 528 25.52 1.46 -34.26
N PHE A 529 25.93 0.28 -33.77
CA PHE A 529 25.55 -0.21 -32.44
C PHE A 529 26.05 0.74 -31.34
N PHE A 530 27.35 1.06 -31.32
CA PHE A 530 27.90 1.96 -30.29
C PHE A 530 27.34 3.39 -30.37
N SER A 531 27.08 3.91 -31.56
CA SER A 531 26.45 5.22 -31.73
C SER A 531 25.01 5.23 -31.22
N ALA A 532 24.19 4.24 -31.59
CA ALA A 532 22.82 4.10 -31.11
C ALA A 532 22.77 3.88 -29.59
N SER A 533 23.64 3.03 -29.04
CA SER A 533 23.75 2.83 -27.58
C SER A 533 24.21 4.09 -26.86
N SER A 534 25.13 4.88 -27.43
CA SER A 534 25.57 6.14 -26.81
C SER A 534 24.47 7.20 -26.78
N ALA A 535 23.62 7.25 -27.81
CA ALA A 535 22.45 8.14 -27.84
C ALA A 535 21.39 7.71 -26.81
N LEU A 536 21.14 6.41 -26.69
CA LEU A 536 20.23 5.87 -25.67
C LEU A 536 20.71 6.18 -24.25
N ILE A 537 21.99 5.93 -23.96
CA ILE A 537 22.62 6.23 -22.66
C ILE A 537 22.55 7.73 -22.35
N ALA A 538 22.75 8.59 -23.36
CA ALA A 538 22.64 10.04 -23.21
C ALA A 538 21.22 10.47 -22.83
N VAL A 539 20.19 9.90 -23.46
CA VAL A 539 18.78 10.15 -23.09
C VAL A 539 18.52 9.67 -21.66
N LEU A 540 18.97 8.46 -21.30
CA LEU A 540 18.76 7.90 -19.97
C LEU A 540 19.43 8.75 -18.86
N ALA A 541 20.62 9.31 -19.11
CA ALA A 541 21.28 10.23 -18.19
C ALA A 541 20.44 11.49 -17.91
N ILE A 542 19.77 12.03 -18.93
CA ILE A 542 18.86 13.18 -18.77
C ILE A 542 17.63 12.78 -17.96
N VAL A 543 17.03 11.63 -18.25
CA VAL A 543 15.86 11.10 -17.53
C VAL A 543 16.18 10.89 -16.04
N LEU A 544 17.27 10.18 -15.74
CA LEU A 544 17.70 9.88 -14.36
C LEU A 544 18.07 11.14 -13.56
N THR A 545 18.57 12.19 -14.23
CA THR A 545 18.84 13.47 -13.57
C THR A 545 17.55 14.11 -13.06
N GLY A 546 16.50 14.10 -13.87
CA GLY A 546 15.19 14.62 -13.47
C GLY A 546 14.59 13.84 -12.30
N LYS A 547 14.59 12.50 -12.39
CA LYS A 547 14.15 11.61 -11.30
C LYS A 547 14.94 11.82 -10.01
N GLY A 548 16.27 11.95 -10.12
CA GLY A 548 17.14 12.14 -8.96
C GLY A 548 16.89 13.45 -8.22
N ILE A 549 16.65 14.56 -8.94
CA ILE A 549 16.29 15.83 -8.31
C ILE A 549 14.90 15.76 -7.66
N ALA A 550 13.93 15.11 -8.31
CA ALA A 550 12.59 14.92 -7.75
C ALA A 550 12.63 14.15 -6.42
N ALA A 551 13.32 13.01 -6.37
CA ALA A 551 13.47 12.24 -5.13
C ALA A 551 14.17 13.02 -4.00
N LEU A 552 15.14 13.89 -4.32
CA LEU A 552 15.73 14.81 -3.33
C LEU A 552 14.76 15.91 -2.85
N GLN A 553 13.83 16.34 -3.70
CA GLN A 553 12.75 17.25 -3.33
C GLN A 553 11.75 16.55 -2.40
N GLU A 554 11.44 15.28 -2.65
CA GLU A 554 10.57 14.46 -1.81
C GLU A 554 11.17 14.25 -0.41
N ALA A 555 12.47 13.94 -0.34
CA ALA A 555 13.25 13.84 0.88
C ALA A 555 13.41 15.18 1.64
N GLY A 556 13.00 16.31 1.05
CA GLY A 556 13.04 17.64 1.67
C GLY A 556 14.42 18.31 1.65
N TRP A 557 15.36 17.81 0.86
CA TRP A 557 16.72 18.36 0.73
C TRP A 557 16.81 19.48 -0.32
N VAL A 558 15.95 19.41 -1.34
CA VAL A 558 15.88 20.42 -2.41
C VAL A 558 14.54 21.14 -2.33
N ALA A 559 14.58 22.46 -2.39
CA ALA A 559 13.36 23.27 -2.41
C ALA A 559 12.53 22.98 -3.67
N VAL A 560 11.20 23.07 -3.54
CA VAL A 560 10.26 22.88 -4.65
C VAL A 560 9.78 24.24 -5.15
N SER A 561 10.10 24.59 -6.39
CA SER A 561 9.47 25.73 -7.07
C SER A 561 8.78 25.27 -8.34
N VAL A 562 7.47 25.50 -8.40
CA VAL A 562 6.60 24.98 -9.47
C VAL A 562 6.92 25.67 -10.80
N ALA A 563 7.05 24.87 -11.86
CA ALA A 563 7.21 25.31 -13.23
C ALA A 563 5.96 24.98 -14.07
N PRO A 564 5.61 25.78 -15.09
CA PRO A 564 4.40 25.57 -15.90
C PRO A 564 4.63 24.49 -16.99
N VAL A 565 5.07 23.30 -16.57
CA VAL A 565 5.40 22.17 -17.45
C VAL A 565 4.64 20.93 -16.96
N PRO A 566 4.07 20.10 -17.86
CA PRO A 566 3.41 18.87 -17.44
C PRO A 566 4.40 17.88 -16.81
N HIS A 567 3.91 17.08 -15.87
CA HIS A 567 4.66 15.93 -15.36
C HIS A 567 4.68 14.81 -16.42
N ILE A 568 5.87 14.39 -16.83
CA ILE A 568 6.09 13.30 -17.80
C ILE A 568 7.15 12.36 -17.24
N GLU A 569 6.71 11.34 -16.50
CA GLU A 569 7.58 10.41 -15.77
C GLU A 569 8.58 9.68 -16.69
N LEU A 570 8.13 9.29 -17.90
CA LEU A 570 8.95 8.59 -18.89
C LEU A 570 10.20 9.38 -19.30
N LEU A 571 10.08 10.71 -19.35
CA LEU A 571 11.17 11.62 -19.71
C LEU A 571 11.89 12.18 -18.47
N GLY A 572 11.48 11.76 -17.26
CA GLY A 572 11.96 12.32 -16.01
C GLY A 572 11.62 13.81 -15.86
N ILE A 573 10.57 14.31 -16.53
CA ILE A 573 10.19 15.72 -16.48
C ILE A 573 9.22 15.89 -15.31
N TYR A 574 9.67 16.61 -14.28
CA TYR A 574 8.86 16.99 -13.13
C TYR A 574 8.50 18.47 -13.20
N PRO A 575 7.35 18.91 -12.67
CA PRO A 575 6.86 20.28 -12.78
C PRO A 575 7.62 21.24 -11.84
N THR A 576 8.95 21.15 -11.77
CA THR A 576 9.81 21.95 -10.88
C THR A 576 10.96 22.59 -11.65
N TRP A 577 11.31 23.84 -11.34
CA TRP A 577 12.41 24.53 -12.03
C TRP A 577 13.76 23.86 -11.79
N GLN A 578 13.98 23.31 -10.59
CA GLN A 578 15.23 22.65 -10.20
C GLN A 578 15.49 21.42 -11.07
N SER A 579 14.48 20.56 -11.28
CA SER A 579 14.64 19.34 -12.10
C SER A 579 14.90 19.70 -13.57
N LEU A 580 14.13 20.63 -14.13
CA LEU A 580 14.28 21.10 -15.51
C LEU A 580 15.67 21.72 -15.78
N LEU A 581 16.16 22.56 -14.87
CA LEU A 581 17.47 23.18 -15.00
C LEU A 581 18.59 22.13 -14.89
N ALA A 582 18.47 21.15 -14.00
CA ALA A 582 19.44 20.06 -13.88
C ALA A 582 19.50 19.20 -15.15
N GLN A 583 18.34 18.85 -15.72
CA GLN A 583 18.26 18.14 -17.00
C GLN A 583 18.87 18.94 -18.15
N LEU A 584 18.61 20.25 -18.20
CA LEU A 584 19.19 21.15 -19.19
C LEU A 584 20.73 21.19 -19.11
N VAL A 585 21.29 21.23 -17.89
CA VAL A 585 22.75 21.19 -17.70
C VAL A 585 23.34 19.90 -18.29
N ILE A 586 22.75 18.74 -18.02
CA ILE A 586 23.21 17.46 -18.57
C ILE A 586 23.08 17.42 -20.10
N LEU A 587 21.97 17.92 -20.65
CA LEU A 587 21.77 18.03 -22.09
C LEU A 587 22.86 18.90 -22.76
N VAL A 588 23.20 20.05 -22.15
CA VAL A 588 24.28 20.93 -22.65
C VAL A 588 25.62 20.22 -22.60
N LEU A 589 25.97 19.55 -21.50
CA LEU A 589 27.23 18.80 -21.37
C LEU A 589 27.34 17.68 -22.42
N LEU A 590 26.28 16.92 -22.65
CA LEU A 590 26.21 15.88 -23.68
C LEU A 590 26.40 16.47 -25.08
N THR A 591 25.69 17.57 -25.39
CA THR A 591 25.76 18.22 -26.69
C THR A 591 27.17 18.73 -26.98
N VAL A 592 27.77 19.45 -26.02
CA VAL A 592 29.15 19.94 -26.12
C VAL A 592 30.14 18.78 -26.28
N GLY A 593 30.00 17.73 -25.47
CA GLY A 593 30.87 16.55 -25.53
C GLY A 593 30.76 15.77 -26.84
N PHE A 594 29.55 15.63 -27.39
CA PHE A 594 29.32 14.97 -28.67
C PHE A 594 29.89 15.78 -29.83
N VAL A 595 29.64 17.10 -29.87
CA VAL A 595 30.20 18.01 -30.87
C VAL A 595 31.73 17.99 -30.82
N PHE A 596 32.32 18.08 -29.63
CA PHE A 596 33.77 18.01 -29.44
C PHE A 596 34.37 16.70 -29.96
N ASN A 597 33.71 15.57 -29.68
CA ASN A 597 34.12 14.25 -30.16
C ASN A 597 34.05 14.14 -31.69
N ILE A 598 33.02 14.71 -32.33
CA ILE A 598 32.88 14.75 -33.79
C ILE A 598 33.98 15.62 -34.42
N CYS A 599 34.26 16.80 -33.86
CA CYS A 599 35.29 17.71 -34.34
C CYS A 599 36.69 17.09 -34.29
N ARG A 600 37.04 16.37 -33.21
CA ARG A 600 38.32 15.66 -33.11
C ARG A 600 38.41 14.42 -34.00
N GLY A 601 37.28 13.84 -34.40
CA GLY A 601 37.23 12.69 -35.32
C GLY A 601 37.58 13.03 -36.78
N ARG A 602 37.58 14.31 -37.16
CA ARG A 602 37.80 14.78 -38.54
C ARG A 602 39.25 15.23 -38.85
N GLN A 603 40.19 15.18 -37.91
CA GLN A 603 41.58 15.58 -38.17
C GLN A 603 42.35 14.44 -38.88
N PRO A 604 42.94 14.67 -40.07
CA PRO A 604 43.74 13.67 -40.78
C PRO A 604 45.05 13.38 -40.03
N THR A 605 45.44 12.11 -39.97
CA THR A 605 46.73 11.67 -39.41
C THR A 605 47.90 12.26 -40.22
N PRO A 606 48.96 12.78 -39.58
CA PRO A 606 50.16 13.21 -40.31
C PRO A 606 50.77 12.01 -41.04
N SER A 607 50.96 12.14 -42.35
CA SER A 607 51.63 11.15 -43.20
C SER A 607 53.05 10.89 -42.69
N SER A 608 53.40 9.63 -42.44
CA SER A 608 54.79 9.25 -42.17
C SER A 608 55.64 9.68 -43.36
N THR A 609 56.59 10.57 -43.13
CA THR A 609 57.63 10.93 -44.09
C THR A 609 58.32 9.66 -44.58
N ALA A 610 58.19 9.39 -45.88
CA ALA A 610 58.87 8.33 -46.57
C ALA A 610 60.39 8.56 -46.50
N THR A 611 61.09 7.72 -45.75
CA THR A 611 62.54 7.57 -45.84
C THR A 611 62.86 7.08 -47.25
N LYS A 612 63.36 7.96 -48.11
CA LYS A 612 63.95 7.57 -49.39
C LYS A 612 65.24 6.79 -49.09
N GLU A 613 65.20 5.47 -49.25
CA GLU A 613 66.38 4.66 -49.50
C GLU A 613 67.04 5.16 -50.80
N VAL A 614 68.26 5.65 -50.67
CA VAL A 614 69.16 5.94 -51.79
C VAL A 614 70.21 4.84 -51.78
N LEU A 615 70.11 3.90 -52.73
CA LEU A 615 71.22 3.07 -53.20
C LEU A 615 71.70 3.67 -54.52
N PRO A 616 73.01 3.94 -54.64
CA PRO A 616 73.82 3.38 -55.74
C PRO A 616 75.25 3.03 -55.26
N ASN A 617 76.06 2.14 -55.82
CA ASN A 617 76.02 1.19 -56.93
C ASN A 617 77.10 0.14 -56.63
N ALA A 618 76.94 -1.07 -57.19
CA ALA A 618 78.05 -2.00 -57.37
C ALA A 618 78.80 -1.65 -58.65
N GLU A 619 80.13 -1.53 -58.56
CA GLU A 619 81.13 -2.10 -59.47
C GLU A 619 82.44 -2.32 -58.70
#